data_AF-A0A132CHA0-F1
#
_entry.id   AF-A0A132CHA0-F1
#
_cell.length_a   1.000
_cell.length_b   1.000
_cell.length_c   1.000
_cell.angle_alpha   90.00
_cell.angle_beta   90.00
_cell.angle_gamma   90.00
#
_symmetry.space_group_name_H-M   'P 1'
#
loop_
_entity.id
_entity.type
_entity.pdbx_description
1 polymer ?
#
loop_
_entity_poly.entity_id
_entity_poly.type
_entity_poly.pdbx_seq_one_letter_code
_entity_poly.pdbx_strand_id
1 'polypeptide(L)' 'ALFLSAFAALRDPVSRAYYSRKIQQGKRHNQALIALARRRCDVLFAMLRDGTIYQPKSAPNA' A
#
# COMPACT_ATOMS: atom_id res chain seq x y z
N ALA A 1 -0.10 -13.62 -7.68
CA ALA A 1 -1.12 -13.27 -6.66
C ALA A 1 -1.03 -11.83 -6.15
N LEU A 2 0.15 -11.32 -5.74
CA LEU A 2 0.27 -9.99 -5.09
C LEU A 2 -0.03 -8.78 -5.99
N PHE A 3 0.04 -8.91 -7.31
CA PHE A 3 -0.31 -7.83 -8.24
C PHE A 3 -1.83 -7.54 -8.25
N LEU A 4 -2.65 -8.59 -8.28
CA LEU A 4 -4.11 -8.47 -8.19
C LEU A 4 -4.54 -7.92 -6.81
N SER A 5 -3.85 -8.32 -5.74
CA SER A 5 -4.12 -7.73 -4.43
C SER A 5 -3.78 -6.24 -4.43
N ALA A 6 -2.65 -5.81 -4.99
CA ALA A 6 -2.29 -4.40 -5.10
C ALA A 6 -3.36 -3.57 -5.85
N PHE A 7 -3.95 -4.10 -6.92
CA PHE A 7 -5.09 -3.46 -7.59
C PHE A 7 -6.31 -3.32 -6.69
N ALA A 8 -6.69 -4.38 -5.97
CA ALA A 8 -7.82 -4.31 -5.03
C ALA A 8 -7.59 -3.26 -3.93
N ALA A 9 -6.34 -3.08 -3.49
CA ALA A 9 -5.99 -2.06 -2.51
C ALA A 9 -6.11 -0.62 -3.02
N LEU A 10 -6.21 -0.36 -4.33
CA LEU A 10 -6.43 1.00 -4.83
C LEU A 10 -7.79 1.59 -4.46
N ARG A 11 -8.74 0.76 -3.97
CA ARG A 11 -10.00 1.22 -3.37
C ARG A 11 -9.80 1.89 -2.00
N ASP A 12 -8.73 1.54 -1.29
CA ASP A 12 -8.38 2.14 -0.01
C ASP A 12 -7.66 3.49 -0.22
N PRO A 13 -8.11 4.59 0.41
CA PRO A 13 -7.56 5.93 0.18
C PRO A 13 -6.08 6.05 0.58
N VAL A 14 -5.63 5.36 1.62
CA VAL A 14 -4.23 5.38 2.08
C VAL A 14 -3.31 4.68 1.08
N SER A 15 -3.77 3.56 0.53
CA SER A 15 -3.09 2.80 -0.52
C SER A 15 -3.05 3.55 -1.84
N ARG A 16 -4.16 4.22 -2.22
CA ARG A 16 -4.23 5.09 -3.40
C ARG A 16 -3.29 6.28 -3.28
N ALA A 17 -3.25 6.96 -2.13
CA ALA A 17 -2.34 8.08 -1.90
C ALA A 17 -0.87 7.66 -2.03
N TYR A 18 -0.51 6.48 -1.50
CA TYR A 18 0.85 5.94 -1.66
C TYR A 18 1.17 5.62 -3.12
N TYR A 19 0.24 4.99 -3.85
CA TYR A 19 0.38 4.75 -5.28
C TYR A 19 0.57 6.06 -6.06
N SER A 20 -0.27 7.07 -5.82
CA SER A 20 -0.17 8.39 -6.47
C SER A 20 1.16 9.08 -6.19
N ARG A 21 1.68 9.00 -4.95
CA ARG A 21 3.03 9.50 -4.62
C ARG A 21 4.11 8.80 -5.45
N LYS A 22 3.99 7.48 -5.68
CA LYS A 22 4.94 6.73 -6.52
C LYS A 22 4.84 7.13 -7.99
N ILE A 23 3.63 7.39 -8.50
CA ILE A 23 3.46 7.93 -9.86
C ILE A 23 4.05 9.34 -9.99
N GLN A 24 3.82 10.23 -9.02
CA GLN A 24 4.41 11.57 -8.99
C GLN A 24 5.95 11.55 -8.93
N GLN A 25 6.54 10.51 -8.32
CA GLN A 25 7.99 10.26 -8.32
C GLN A 25 8.52 9.74 -9.68
N GLY A 26 7.70 9.75 -10.74
CA GLY A 26 8.09 9.29 -12.07
C GLY A 26 8.16 7.76 -12.23
N LYS A 27 7.68 6.98 -11.24
CA LYS A 27 7.65 5.51 -11.36
C LYS A 27 6.57 5.09 -12.33
N ARG A 28 6.87 4.10 -13.17
CA ARG A 28 5.88 3.50 -14.09
C ARG A 28 4.81 2.78 -13.27
N HIS A 29 3.59 2.66 -13.82
CA HIS A 29 2.45 1.98 -13.19
C HIS A 29 2.82 0.64 -12.52
N ASN A 30 3.49 -0.26 -13.25
CA ASN A 30 3.89 -1.57 -12.73
C ASN A 30 4.86 -1.46 -11.53
N GLN A 31 5.78 -0.48 -11.55
CA GLN A 31 6.70 -0.25 -10.44
C GLN A 31 5.97 0.29 -9.21
N ALA A 32 5.00 1.19 -9.40
CA ALA A 32 4.17 1.70 -8.33
C ALA A 32 3.29 0.59 -7.70
N LEU A 33 2.76 -0.32 -8.51
CA LEU A 33 2.01 -1.49 -8.03
C LEU A 33 2.88 -2.49 -7.28
N ILE A 34 4.08 -2.79 -7.76
CA ILE A 34 5.03 -3.66 -7.05
C ILE A 34 5.42 -3.04 -5.71
N ALA A 35 5.69 -1.73 -5.67
CA ALA A 35 5.98 -1.02 -4.44
C ALA A 35 4.79 -1.04 -3.45
N LEU A 36 3.56 -0.93 -3.96
CA LEU A 36 2.35 -1.05 -3.15
C LEU A 36 2.17 -2.48 -2.62
N ALA A 37 2.37 -3.50 -3.45
CA ALA A 37 2.31 -4.89 -3.03
C ALA A 37 3.31 -5.19 -1.90
N ARG A 38 4.55 -4.72 -2.05
CA ARG A 38 5.59 -4.88 -1.02
C ARG A 38 5.21 -4.22 0.30
N ARG A 39 4.74 -2.98 0.26
CA ARG A 39 4.24 -2.27 1.46
C ARG A 39 3.14 -3.06 2.17
N ARG A 40 2.24 -3.72 1.43
CA ARG A 40 1.19 -4.56 2.04
C ARG A 40 1.76 -5.80 2.72
N CYS A 41 2.74 -6.44 2.12
CA CYS A 41 3.46 -7.55 2.75
C CYS A 41 4.16 -7.09 4.04
N ASP A 42 4.80 -5.92 4.03
CA ASP A 42 5.47 -5.37 5.22
C ASP A 42 4.46 -5.11 6.36
N VAL A 43 3.28 -4.60 6.03
CA VAL A 43 2.18 -4.37 6.99
C VAL A 43 1.63 -5.68 7.55
N LEU A 44 1.44 -6.70 6.72
CA LEU A 44 1.02 -8.04 7.19
C LEU A 44 2.11 -8.68 8.07
N PHE A 45 3.38 -8.54 7.69
CA PHE A 45 4.50 -9.04 8.48
C PHE A 45 4.57 -8.34 9.85
N ALA A 46 4.39 -7.02 9.90
CA ALA A 46 4.35 -6.28 11.16
C ALA A 46 3.19 -6.73 12.05
N MET A 47 1.99 -6.96 11.50
CA MET A 47 0.86 -7.49 12.26
C MET A 47 1.14 -8.85 12.86
N LEU A 48 1.72 -9.77 12.07
CA LEU A 48 2.05 -11.11 12.54
C LEU A 48 3.16 -11.09 13.59
N ARG A 49 4.17 -10.23 13.41
CA ARG A 49 5.27 -10.06 14.35
C ARG A 49 4.80 -9.49 15.68
N ASP A 50 3.96 -8.46 15.64
CA ASP A 50 3.55 -7.70 16.82
C ASP A 50 2.26 -8.27 17.46
N GLY A 51 1.62 -9.25 16.83
CA GLY A 51 0.33 -9.79 17.27
C GLY A 51 -0.82 -8.78 17.22
N THR A 52 -0.64 -7.70 16.46
CA THR A 52 -1.58 -6.57 16.40
C THR A 52 -2.50 -6.65 15.19
N ILE A 53 -3.69 -6.08 15.32
CA ILE A 53 -4.65 -5.93 14.21
C ILE A 53 -4.24 -4.73 13.34
N TYR A 54 -4.59 -4.76 12.05
CA TYR A 54 -4.40 -3.64 11.14
C TYR A 54 -5.03 -2.35 11.70
N GLN A 55 -4.20 -1.34 11.90
CA GLN A 55 -4.65 0.02 12.16
C GLN A 55 -4.39 0.87 10.92
N PRO A 56 -5.43 1.35 10.21
CA PRO A 56 -5.23 2.23 9.09
C PRO A 56 -4.55 3.50 9.59
N LYS A 57 -3.35 3.78 9.08
CA LYS A 57 -2.68 5.05 9.36
C LYS A 57 -3.54 6.14 8.72
N SER A 58 -4.34 6.82 9.55
CA SER A 58 -5.17 7.94 9.10
C SER A 58 -4.29 8.86 8.29
N ALA A 59 -4.62 9.07 7.02
CA ALA A 59 -3.95 10.12 6.26
C ALA A 59 -4.21 11.40 7.06
N PRO A 60 -3.18 12.19 7.42
CA PRO A 60 -3.43 13.46 8.07
C PRO A 60 -4.41 14.21 7.17
N ASN A 61 -5.54 14.64 7.75
CA ASN A 61 -6.63 15.31 7.05
C ASN A 61 -6.04 16.34 6.09
N ALA A 62 -6.50 16.27 4.83
CA ALA A 62 -6.25 17.31 3.86
C ALA A 62 -6.81 18.65 4.34
#